data_AF-A0A1X7LSW5-F1
#
_entry.id   AF-A0A1X7LSW5-F1
#
_cell.length_a   1.000
_cell.length_b   1.000
_cell.length_c   1.000
_cell.angle_alpha   90.00
_cell.angle_beta   90.00
_cell.angle_gamma   90.00
#
_symmetry.space_group_name_H-M   'P 1'
#
loop_
_entity.id
_entity.type
_entity.pdbx_description
1 polymer ?
#
loop_
_entity_poly.entity_id
_entity_poly.type
_entity_poly.pdbx_seq_one_letter_code
_entity_poly.pdbx_strand_id
1 'polypeptide(L)'
;MKTNLTIQIKRLAYAVCIGMFLVVLNGALVTKTESGLGCGTDWPLCNGKFVPAYTIESMVEYSHRAVTGVVGLMVLAVFVMVWRHMKEKRDAFMYASSILFFTIVQAIMGALAVVYTQNAAVMALHFGFSLLAFASSFLLAAAMRRYAGELDESAQLGTKPPSSNASHAFVTETFRYGIWLTLLYTYIVVYLGAFVRHTESSGGCMGWPLCNGEVIPDLSGGTLIVFMHRVAALLLFILVAWVAHIAYHHYKHIPEIRSCGVWSLVLCAGQVLSGALVVFTITDENLLLFSSLLHTVFICGQFSLLCHMSIRAWQWRDQRQGIPSDSSKQHVI
;
A
#
# COMPACT_ATOMS: atom_id res chain seq x y z
N MET A 1 -23.33 14.60 -19.26
CA MET A 1 -23.44 14.57 -17.78
C MET A 1 -22.60 13.46 -17.15
N LYS A 2 -22.73 12.19 -17.56
CA LYS A 2 -21.96 11.06 -16.99
C LYS A 2 -20.42 11.22 -17.10
N THR A 3 -19.92 11.75 -18.22
CA THR A 3 -18.47 11.97 -18.45
C THR A 3 -17.85 12.96 -17.45
N ASN A 4 -18.53 14.10 -17.19
CA ASN A 4 -18.05 15.11 -16.24
C ASN A 4 -17.95 14.55 -14.83
N LEU A 5 -18.92 13.73 -14.42
CA LEU A 5 -18.94 13.13 -13.09
C LEU A 5 -17.81 12.11 -12.91
N THR A 6 -17.56 11.24 -13.89
CA THR A 6 -16.43 10.29 -13.82
C THR A 6 -15.09 11.02 -13.72
N ILE A 7 -14.91 12.12 -14.45
CA ILE A 7 -13.70 12.96 -14.38
C ILE A 7 -13.56 13.60 -12.98
N GLN A 8 -14.66 14.09 -12.39
CA GLN A 8 -14.66 14.63 -11.03
C GLN A 8 -14.26 13.56 -10.00
N ILE A 9 -14.87 12.38 -10.05
CA ILE A 9 -14.52 11.25 -9.16
C ILE A 9 -13.06 10.84 -9.36
N LYS A 10 -12.57 10.80 -10.60
CA LYS A 10 -11.15 10.51 -10.90
C LYS A 10 -10.21 11.52 -10.26
N ARG A 11 -10.48 12.82 -10.40
CA ARG A 11 -9.67 13.89 -9.78
C ARG A 11 -9.68 13.78 -8.26
N LEU A 12 -10.85 13.53 -7.67
CA LEU A 12 -10.97 13.34 -6.23
C LEU A 12 -10.25 12.08 -5.75
N ALA A 13 -10.33 10.97 -6.50
CA ALA A 13 -9.60 9.73 -6.18
C ALA A 13 -8.07 9.93 -6.20
N TYR A 14 -7.55 10.71 -7.16
CA TYR A 14 -6.13 11.09 -7.15
C TYR A 14 -5.77 11.97 -5.94
N ALA A 15 -6.61 12.96 -5.63
CA ALA A 15 -6.39 13.82 -4.48
C ALA A 15 -6.43 13.03 -3.16
N VAL A 16 -7.35 12.08 -3.01
CA VAL A 16 -7.42 11.14 -1.88
C VAL A 16 -6.18 10.25 -1.84
N CYS A 17 -5.73 9.70 -2.97
CA CYS A 17 -4.53 8.87 -3.02
C CYS A 17 -3.28 9.64 -2.56
N ILE A 18 -3.10 10.88 -3.02
CA ILE A 18 -2.01 11.76 -2.59
C ILE A 18 -2.16 12.11 -1.10
N GLY A 19 -3.37 12.45 -0.67
CA GLY A 19 -3.67 12.75 0.73
C GLY A 19 -3.36 11.59 1.67
N MET A 20 -3.78 10.37 1.32
CA MET A 20 -3.50 9.15 2.09
C MET A 20 -2.00 8.83 2.14
N PHE A 21 -1.27 9.06 1.05
CA PHE A 21 0.20 8.95 1.05
C PHE A 21 0.83 9.93 2.05
N LEU A 22 0.40 11.20 2.03
CA LEU A 22 0.87 12.21 2.97
C LEU A 22 0.51 11.85 4.42
N VAL A 23 -0.67 11.27 4.66
CA VAL A 23 -1.06 10.77 5.99
C VAL A 23 -0.10 9.70 6.47
N VAL A 24 0.25 8.72 5.64
CA VAL A 24 1.21 7.65 6.00
C VAL A 24 2.59 8.24 6.31
N LEU A 25 3.09 9.15 5.47
CA LEU A 25 4.38 9.79 5.68
C LEU A 25 4.41 10.67 6.93
N ASN A 26 3.37 11.48 7.15
CA ASN A 26 3.29 12.36 8.32
C ASN A 26 3.13 11.54 9.61
N GLY A 27 2.41 10.41 9.57
CA GLY A 27 2.35 9.48 10.70
C GLY A 27 3.70 8.82 11.01
N ALA A 28 4.48 8.50 9.96
CA ALA A 28 5.85 8.03 10.11
C ALA A 28 6.78 9.13 10.64
N LEU A 29 6.56 10.39 10.29
CA LEU A 29 7.28 11.53 10.86
C LEU A 29 6.98 11.68 12.36
N VAL A 30 5.70 11.81 12.74
CA VAL A 30 5.24 11.96 14.14
C VAL A 30 5.85 10.90 15.06
N THR A 31 5.82 9.64 14.62
CA THR A 31 6.34 8.54 15.43
C THR A 31 7.88 8.52 15.47
N LYS A 32 8.59 9.13 14.49
CA LYS A 32 10.08 9.15 14.47
C LYS A 32 10.64 10.34 15.23
N THR A 33 9.91 11.45 15.27
CA THR A 33 10.25 12.64 16.06
C THR A 33 9.68 12.57 17.47
N GLU A 34 9.19 11.39 17.90
CA GLU A 34 8.56 11.13 19.21
C GLU A 34 7.45 12.14 19.56
N SER A 35 6.84 12.74 18.54
CA SER A 35 5.87 13.82 18.69
C SER A 35 4.45 13.32 18.91
N GLY A 36 4.24 12.01 19.11
CA GLY A 36 2.91 11.40 19.23
C GLY A 36 2.09 11.84 20.45
N LEU A 37 2.71 12.56 21.40
CA LEU A 37 2.08 13.17 22.57
C LEU A 37 2.31 14.70 22.64
N GLY A 38 2.77 15.32 21.54
CA GLY A 38 3.01 16.76 21.47
C GLY A 38 1.74 17.61 21.72
N CYS A 39 0.55 17.07 21.48
CA CYS A 39 -0.74 17.68 21.77
C CYS A 39 -1.34 17.31 23.13
N GLY A 40 -0.61 16.54 23.95
CA GLY A 40 -1.07 16.04 25.23
C GLY A 40 -2.25 15.08 25.10
N THR A 41 -3.13 15.09 26.10
CA THR A 41 -4.32 14.20 26.16
C THR A 41 -5.55 14.79 25.46
N ASP A 42 -5.41 15.93 24.77
CA ASP A 42 -6.52 16.59 24.12
C ASP A 42 -6.80 15.97 22.75
N TRP A 43 -8.09 15.80 22.43
CA TRP A 43 -8.57 15.40 21.11
C TRP A 43 -10.04 15.85 20.97
N PRO A 44 -10.47 16.51 19.88
CA PRO A 44 -9.73 16.82 18.64
C PRO A 44 -8.86 18.08 18.73
N LEU A 45 -8.91 18.81 19.85
CA LEU A 45 -8.06 19.97 20.12
C LEU A 45 -6.61 19.54 20.40
N CYS A 46 -5.69 20.50 20.37
CA CYS A 46 -4.30 20.31 20.76
C CYS A 46 -3.94 21.37 21.82
N ASN A 47 -3.71 20.92 23.07
CA ASN A 47 -3.49 21.81 24.22
C ASN A 47 -4.58 22.91 24.34
N GLY A 48 -5.85 22.51 24.27
CA GLY A 48 -7.03 23.37 24.37
C GLY A 48 -7.29 24.29 23.16
N LYS A 49 -6.47 24.23 22.10
CA LYS A 49 -6.58 25.12 20.92
C LYS A 49 -6.65 24.33 19.61
N PHE A 50 -7.32 24.94 18.62
CA PHE A 50 -7.34 24.40 17.25
C PHE A 50 -6.06 24.69 16.47
N VAL A 51 -5.27 25.72 16.80
CA VAL A 51 -3.96 25.96 16.20
C VAL A 51 -2.99 26.28 17.35
N PRO A 52 -2.17 25.31 17.79
CA PRO A 52 -1.20 25.49 18.87
C PRO A 52 0.11 26.07 18.32
N ALA A 53 0.81 26.90 19.10
CA ALA A 53 2.10 27.48 18.73
C ALA A 53 3.08 27.47 19.93
N TYR A 54 3.36 26.30 20.48
CA TYR A 54 4.18 26.21 21.71
C TYR A 54 5.42 25.31 21.61
N THR A 55 5.44 24.24 20.79
CA THR A 55 6.67 23.45 20.50
C THR A 55 6.66 22.82 19.09
N ILE A 56 7.82 22.30 18.63
CA ILE A 56 7.96 21.59 17.34
C ILE A 56 7.12 20.30 17.34
N GLU A 57 7.11 19.57 18.45
CA GLU A 57 6.38 18.31 18.62
C GLU A 57 4.87 18.53 18.50
N SER A 58 4.33 19.57 19.16
CA SER A 58 2.92 19.94 19.01
C SER A 58 2.57 20.31 17.57
N MET A 59 3.47 21.01 16.86
CA MET A 59 3.24 21.38 15.46
C MET A 59 3.23 20.16 14.54
N VAL A 60 4.16 19.22 14.73
CA VAL A 60 4.24 17.99 13.94
C VAL A 60 2.98 17.14 14.16
N GLU A 61 2.59 16.90 15.41
CA GLU A 61 1.39 16.11 15.73
C GLU A 61 0.10 16.78 15.23
N TYR A 62 -0.05 18.09 15.49
CA TYR A 62 -1.21 18.84 15.02
C TYR A 62 -1.30 18.83 13.49
N SER A 63 -0.17 18.96 12.77
CA SER A 63 -0.16 18.88 11.31
C SER A 63 -0.69 17.54 10.81
N HIS A 64 -0.34 16.44 11.49
CA HIS A 64 -0.83 15.11 11.15
C HIS A 64 -2.34 14.99 11.42
N ARG A 65 -2.83 15.50 12.56
CA ARG A 65 -4.27 15.55 12.88
C ARG A 65 -5.08 16.39 11.88
N ALA A 66 -4.54 17.54 11.47
CA ALA A 66 -5.19 18.42 10.51
C ALA A 66 -5.26 17.77 9.11
N VAL A 67 -4.15 17.21 8.63
CA VAL A 67 -4.10 16.52 7.33
C VAL A 67 -5.02 15.29 7.33
N THR A 68 -4.99 14.47 8.38
CA THR A 68 -5.89 13.30 8.49
C THR A 68 -7.36 13.70 8.53
N GLY A 69 -7.72 14.80 9.22
CA GLY A 69 -9.08 15.33 9.22
C GLY A 69 -9.57 15.75 7.83
N VAL A 70 -8.76 16.53 7.10
CA VAL A 70 -9.09 16.99 5.74
C VAL A 70 -9.20 15.80 4.78
N VAL A 71 -8.23 14.88 4.81
CA VAL A 71 -8.23 13.69 3.95
C VAL A 71 -9.39 12.76 4.31
N GLY A 72 -9.76 12.63 5.59
CA GLY A 72 -10.94 11.87 6.03
C GLY A 72 -12.24 12.39 5.43
N LEU A 73 -12.42 13.72 5.35
CA LEU A 73 -13.57 14.32 4.66
C LEU A 73 -13.55 14.04 3.16
N MET A 74 -12.38 14.07 2.52
CA MET A 74 -12.23 13.71 1.10
C MET A 74 -12.54 12.23 0.85
N VAL A 75 -12.14 11.34 1.76
CA VAL A 75 -12.46 9.89 1.73
C VAL A 75 -13.97 9.66 1.85
N LEU A 76 -14.64 10.41 2.73
CA LEU A 76 -16.10 10.35 2.83
C LEU A 76 -16.78 10.85 1.54
N ALA A 77 -16.31 11.96 0.96
CA ALA A 77 -16.83 12.53 -0.28
C ALA A 77 -16.67 11.55 -1.46
N VAL A 78 -15.43 11.18 -1.77
CA VAL A 78 -15.00 9.80 -2.06
C VAL A 78 -16.08 8.74 -2.23
N PHE A 79 -16.30 8.09 -1.09
CA PHE A 79 -17.24 7.01 -0.88
C PHE A 79 -18.68 7.37 -1.25
N VAL A 80 -19.17 8.54 -0.84
CA VAL A 80 -20.54 8.97 -1.17
C VAL A 80 -20.73 9.11 -2.67
N MET A 81 -19.76 9.69 -3.39
CA MET A 81 -19.83 9.83 -4.85
C MET A 81 -19.84 8.46 -5.55
N VAL A 82 -18.95 7.54 -5.13
CA VAL A 82 -18.87 6.18 -5.67
C VAL A 82 -20.13 5.38 -5.35
N TRP A 83 -20.64 5.44 -4.12
CA TRP A 83 -21.90 4.80 -3.74
C TRP A 83 -23.05 5.30 -4.62
N ARG A 84 -23.24 6.61 -4.72
CA ARG A 84 -24.43 7.16 -5.40
C ARG A 84 -24.41 6.95 -6.91
N HIS A 85 -23.23 6.86 -7.53
CA HIS A 85 -23.13 6.93 -9.00
C HIS A 85 -22.40 5.76 -9.65
N MET A 86 -21.67 4.95 -8.88
CA MET A 86 -20.82 3.87 -9.39
C MET A 86 -20.95 2.57 -8.58
N LYS A 87 -22.02 2.39 -7.78
CA LYS A 87 -22.24 1.17 -6.98
C LYS A 87 -22.25 -0.12 -7.80
N GLU A 88 -22.65 -0.05 -9.07
CA GLU A 88 -22.64 -1.19 -10.00
C GLU A 88 -21.21 -1.65 -10.34
N LYS A 89 -20.23 -0.73 -10.28
CA LYS A 89 -18.80 -1.04 -10.46
C LYS A 89 -18.24 -1.57 -9.14
N ARG A 90 -18.36 -2.89 -8.95
CA ARG A 90 -18.04 -3.58 -7.69
C ARG A 90 -16.63 -3.30 -7.16
N ASP A 91 -15.63 -3.25 -8.04
CA ASP A 91 -14.24 -2.94 -7.71
C ASP A 91 -14.09 -1.52 -7.15
N ALA A 92 -14.62 -0.48 -7.81
CA ALA A 92 -14.58 0.88 -7.28
C ALA A 92 -15.32 1.03 -5.95
N PHE A 93 -16.50 0.40 -5.83
CA PHE A 93 -17.26 0.41 -4.58
C PHE A 93 -16.50 -0.29 -3.44
N MET A 94 -15.88 -1.44 -3.70
CA MET A 94 -15.05 -2.14 -2.72
C MET A 94 -13.86 -1.28 -2.29
N TYR A 95 -13.11 -0.68 -3.21
CA TYR A 95 -11.97 0.16 -2.85
C TYR A 95 -12.40 1.37 -2.04
N ALA A 96 -13.44 2.11 -2.47
CA ALA A 96 -13.94 3.26 -1.73
C ALA A 96 -14.43 2.88 -0.32
N SER A 97 -15.11 1.74 -0.18
CA SER A 97 -15.56 1.21 1.11
C SER A 97 -14.40 0.81 2.01
N SER A 98 -13.37 0.14 1.46
CA SER A 98 -12.16 -0.25 2.18
C SER A 98 -11.37 0.96 2.68
N ILE A 99 -11.21 2.01 1.86
CA ILE A 99 -10.54 3.26 2.29
C ILE A 99 -11.27 3.83 3.50
N LEU A 100 -12.60 3.98 3.42
CA LEU A 100 -13.40 4.54 4.51
C LEU A 100 -13.31 3.68 5.77
N PHE A 101 -13.46 2.36 5.63
CA PHE A 101 -13.38 1.41 6.75
C PHE A 101 -12.04 1.52 7.49
N PHE A 102 -10.91 1.41 6.79
CA PHE A 102 -9.60 1.49 7.44
C PHE A 102 -9.31 2.88 8.00
N THR A 103 -9.78 3.96 7.34
CA THR A 103 -9.67 5.33 7.88
C THR A 103 -10.41 5.47 9.22
N ILE A 104 -11.62 4.90 9.34
CA ILE A 104 -12.39 4.90 10.60
C ILE A 104 -11.66 4.10 11.67
N VAL A 105 -11.18 2.89 11.35
CA VAL A 105 -10.39 2.05 12.27
C VAL A 105 -9.18 2.83 12.80
N GLN A 106 -8.44 3.50 11.92
CA GLN A 106 -7.29 4.31 12.31
C GLN A 106 -7.66 5.52 13.17
N ALA A 107 -8.75 6.23 12.85
CA ALA A 107 -9.21 7.36 13.64
C ALA A 107 -9.56 6.91 15.08
N ILE A 108 -10.20 5.74 15.21
CA ILE A 108 -10.51 5.14 16.52
C ILE A 108 -9.21 4.75 17.23
N MET A 109 -8.28 4.07 16.57
CA MET A 109 -6.98 3.70 17.16
C MET A 109 -6.18 4.92 17.59
N GLY A 110 -6.17 5.99 16.80
CA GLY A 110 -5.53 7.26 17.12
C GLY A 110 -6.17 7.94 18.34
N ALA A 111 -7.50 7.97 18.42
CA ALA A 111 -8.19 8.50 19.60
C ALA A 111 -7.91 7.65 20.86
N LEU A 112 -7.89 6.32 20.73
CA LEU A 112 -7.56 5.42 21.83
C LEU A 112 -6.11 5.57 22.28
N ALA A 113 -5.18 5.92 21.38
CA ALA A 113 -3.78 6.17 21.71
C ALA A 113 -3.56 7.39 22.62
N VAL A 114 -4.52 8.33 22.64
CA VAL A 114 -4.50 9.49 23.54
C VAL A 114 -4.91 9.11 24.97
N VAL A 115 -5.83 8.16 25.11
CA VAL A 115 -6.42 7.77 26.41
C VAL A 115 -5.67 6.62 27.07
N TYR A 116 -5.16 5.68 26.26
CA TYR A 116 -4.53 4.45 26.74
C TYR A 116 -3.08 4.37 26.29
N THR A 117 -2.22 3.86 27.18
CA THR A 117 -0.87 3.44 26.83
C THR A 117 -0.92 2.33 25.79
N GLN A 118 -0.30 2.58 24.63
CA GLN A 118 -0.37 1.65 23.51
C GLN A 118 0.79 0.64 23.56
N ASN A 119 0.47 -0.63 23.39
CA ASN A 119 1.49 -1.67 23.18
C ASN A 119 2.03 -1.56 21.74
N ALA A 120 3.34 -1.78 21.58
CA ALA A 120 4.04 -1.84 20.30
C ALA A 120 3.34 -2.70 19.25
N ALA A 121 2.72 -3.82 19.66
CA ALA A 121 1.94 -4.68 18.75
C ALA A 121 0.73 -3.97 18.13
N VAL A 122 0.01 -3.17 18.92
CA VAL A 122 -1.16 -2.41 18.45
C VAL A 122 -0.73 -1.28 17.51
N MET A 123 0.39 -0.61 17.83
CA MET A 123 0.93 0.44 16.97
C MET A 123 1.52 -0.12 15.67
N ALA A 124 2.10 -1.32 15.70
CA ALA A 124 2.50 -2.04 14.49
C ALA A 124 1.31 -2.38 13.58
N LEU A 125 0.18 -2.78 14.17
CA LEU A 125 -1.08 -2.98 13.42
C LEU A 125 -1.61 -1.67 12.83
N HIS A 126 -1.49 -0.55 13.56
CA HIS A 126 -1.89 0.77 13.06
C HIS A 126 -1.20 1.05 11.72
N PHE A 127 0.12 0.89 11.64
CA PHE A 127 0.87 1.08 10.39
C PHE A 127 0.36 0.19 9.24
N GLY A 128 0.04 -1.08 9.52
CA GLY A 128 -0.55 -2.00 8.55
C GLY A 128 -1.90 -1.53 8.02
N PHE A 129 -2.79 -1.03 8.89
CA PHE A 129 -4.08 -0.48 8.47
C PHE A 129 -3.94 0.81 7.66
N SER A 130 -2.98 1.69 8.00
CA SER A 130 -2.61 2.85 7.16
C SER A 130 -2.26 2.42 5.74
N LEU A 131 -1.46 1.36 5.63
CA LEU A 131 -0.99 0.85 4.35
C LEU A 131 -2.13 0.24 3.53
N LEU A 132 -3.08 -0.45 4.17
CA LEU A 132 -4.30 -0.97 3.52
C LEU A 132 -5.22 0.16 3.04
N ALA A 133 -5.39 1.22 3.83
CA ALA A 133 -6.16 2.39 3.44
C ALA A 133 -5.52 3.10 2.23
N PHE A 134 -4.19 3.29 2.28
CA PHE A 134 -3.43 3.87 1.16
C PHE A 134 -3.51 2.99 -0.10
N ALA A 135 -3.25 1.69 0.00
CA ALA A 135 -3.33 0.78 -1.15
C ALA A 135 -4.73 0.76 -1.77
N SER A 136 -5.78 0.79 -0.95
CA SER A 136 -7.17 0.90 -1.44
C SER A 136 -7.40 2.21 -2.20
N SER A 137 -6.81 3.32 -1.74
CA SER A 137 -6.90 4.62 -2.44
C SER A 137 -6.15 4.63 -3.77
N PHE A 138 -4.99 3.96 -3.83
CA PHE A 138 -4.24 3.75 -5.07
C PHE A 138 -5.03 2.90 -6.07
N LEU A 139 -5.63 1.79 -5.61
CA LEU A 139 -6.48 0.93 -6.43
C LEU A 139 -7.69 1.67 -6.98
N LEU A 140 -8.34 2.51 -6.16
CA LEU A 140 -9.45 3.36 -6.62
C LEU A 140 -8.97 4.34 -7.70
N ALA A 141 -7.84 5.02 -7.50
CA ALA A 141 -7.28 5.93 -8.50
C ALA A 141 -6.94 5.20 -9.82
N ALA A 142 -6.37 3.99 -9.73
CA ALA A 142 -6.08 3.14 -10.90
C ALA A 142 -7.37 2.68 -11.62
N ALA A 143 -8.39 2.27 -10.89
CA ALA A 143 -9.69 1.88 -11.45
C ALA A 143 -10.38 3.07 -12.14
N MET A 144 -10.39 4.24 -11.51
CA MET A 144 -10.98 5.45 -12.08
C MET A 144 -10.25 5.93 -13.34
N ARG A 145 -8.92 5.73 -13.42
CA ARG A 145 -8.15 5.97 -14.64
C ARG A 145 -8.61 5.07 -15.78
N ARG A 146 -8.82 3.78 -15.49
CA ARG A 146 -9.29 2.80 -16.47
C ARG A 146 -10.68 3.15 -17.01
N TYR A 147 -11.64 3.43 -16.13
CA TYR A 147 -12.99 3.79 -16.56
C TYR A 147 -13.04 5.09 -17.37
N ALA A 148 -12.19 6.07 -17.05
CA ALA A 148 -12.08 7.28 -17.86
C ALA A 148 -11.56 6.95 -19.28
N GLY A 149 -10.56 6.06 -19.38
CA GLY A 149 -10.05 5.59 -20.67
C GLY A 149 -11.11 4.83 -21.49
N GLU A 150 -11.89 3.94 -20.84
CA GLU A 150 -12.99 3.22 -21.49
C GLU A 150 -14.08 4.16 -22.05
N LEU A 151 -14.36 5.26 -21.35
CA LEU A 151 -15.30 6.30 -21.82
C LEU A 151 -14.75 7.07 -23.02
N ASP A 152 -13.47 7.43 -22.99
CA ASP A 152 -12.80 8.14 -24.09
C ASP A 152 -12.74 7.25 -25.34
N GLU A 153 -12.43 5.95 -25.18
CA GLU A 153 -12.41 4.97 -26.25
C GLU A 153 -13.81 4.72 -26.83
N SER A 154 -14.84 4.59 -25.99
CA SER A 154 -16.24 4.44 -26.43
C SER A 154 -16.74 5.66 -27.20
N ALA A 155 -16.31 6.87 -26.82
CA ALA A 155 -16.62 8.10 -27.54
C ALA A 155 -15.94 8.14 -28.92
N GLN A 156 -14.76 7.54 -29.06
CA GLN A 156 -14.02 7.44 -30.32
C GLN A 156 -14.51 6.29 -31.21
N LEU A 157 -14.89 5.13 -30.65
CA LEU A 157 -15.41 3.95 -31.36
C LEU A 157 -16.75 4.19 -32.05
N GLY A 158 -17.48 5.26 -31.70
CA GLY A 158 -18.57 5.77 -32.54
C GLY A 158 -18.13 6.14 -33.97
N THR A 159 -16.82 6.19 -34.25
CA THR A 159 -16.23 6.53 -35.56
C THR A 159 -15.34 5.44 -36.19
N LYS A 160 -15.09 4.30 -35.53
CA LYS A 160 -14.28 3.19 -36.09
C LYS A 160 -14.82 1.82 -35.67
N PRO A 161 -14.80 0.81 -36.56
CA PRO A 161 -15.22 -0.54 -36.23
C PRO A 161 -14.28 -1.17 -35.17
N PRO A 162 -14.81 -2.06 -34.31
CA PRO A 162 -14.04 -2.66 -33.23
C PRO A 162 -12.91 -3.54 -33.78
N SER A 163 -11.66 -3.26 -33.38
CA SER A 163 -10.53 -4.13 -33.69
C SER A 163 -10.63 -5.40 -32.84
N SER A 164 -10.92 -6.52 -33.49
CA SER A 164 -11.18 -7.85 -32.93
C SER A 164 -9.97 -8.57 -32.34
N ASN A 165 -8.89 -7.87 -31.97
CA ASN A 165 -7.71 -8.47 -31.36
C ASN A 165 -7.73 -8.28 -29.83
N ALA A 166 -8.80 -8.73 -29.18
CA ALA A 166 -8.74 -9.00 -27.75
C ALA A 166 -7.91 -10.27 -27.55
N SER A 167 -6.59 -10.11 -27.45
CA SER A 167 -5.70 -11.19 -27.04
C SER A 167 -6.24 -11.78 -25.74
N HIS A 168 -6.54 -13.08 -25.75
CA HIS A 168 -6.97 -13.82 -24.57
C HIS A 168 -5.86 -13.80 -23.53
N ALA A 169 -5.87 -12.79 -22.66
CA ALA A 169 -4.92 -12.61 -21.59
C ALA A 169 -5.36 -13.52 -20.44
N PHE A 170 -4.63 -14.62 -20.24
CA PHE A 170 -4.92 -15.60 -19.20
C PHE A 170 -3.77 -15.70 -18.21
N VAL A 171 -4.10 -15.83 -16.94
CA VAL A 171 -3.12 -15.97 -15.86
C VAL A 171 -3.34 -17.28 -15.10
N THR A 172 -2.27 -18.09 -15.00
CA THR A 172 -2.33 -19.40 -14.36
C THR A 172 -2.69 -19.30 -12.88
N GLU A 173 -3.36 -20.31 -12.36
CA GLU A 173 -3.76 -20.37 -10.94
C GLU A 173 -2.57 -20.38 -9.99
N THR A 174 -1.52 -21.14 -10.30
CA THR A 174 -0.28 -21.20 -9.52
C THR A 174 0.35 -19.81 -9.37
N PHE A 175 0.40 -19.03 -10.44
CA PHE A 175 0.97 -17.68 -10.38
C PHE A 175 0.08 -16.73 -9.57
N ARG A 176 -1.25 -16.82 -9.72
CA ARG A 176 -2.19 -16.02 -8.93
C ARG A 176 -2.01 -16.27 -7.43
N TYR A 177 -1.99 -17.53 -7.00
CA TYR A 177 -1.74 -17.86 -5.59
C TYR A 177 -0.34 -17.43 -5.14
N GLY A 178 0.67 -17.54 -6.01
CA GLY A 178 2.02 -17.03 -5.73
C GLY A 178 2.05 -15.53 -5.41
N ILE A 179 1.33 -14.72 -6.19
CA ILE A 179 1.24 -13.26 -5.92
C ILE A 179 0.47 -13.00 -4.61
N TRP A 180 -0.68 -13.65 -4.40
CA TRP A 180 -1.46 -13.48 -3.17
C TRP A 180 -0.69 -13.90 -1.91
N LEU A 181 0.06 -15.00 -1.98
CA LEU A 181 0.96 -15.43 -0.90
C LEU A 181 2.06 -14.40 -0.65
N THR A 182 2.66 -13.86 -1.71
CA THR A 182 3.69 -12.81 -1.60
C THR A 182 3.12 -11.54 -0.99
N LEU A 183 1.90 -11.14 -1.35
CA LEU A 183 1.19 -9.99 -0.78
C LEU A 183 0.89 -10.20 0.71
N LEU A 184 0.37 -11.37 1.09
CA LEU A 184 0.13 -11.72 2.48
C LEU A 184 1.43 -11.71 3.29
N TYR A 185 2.49 -12.31 2.77
CA TYR A 185 3.80 -12.32 3.41
C TYR A 185 4.38 -10.91 3.53
N THR A 186 4.20 -10.05 2.52
CA THR A 186 4.59 -8.63 2.59
C THR A 186 3.91 -7.95 3.78
N TYR A 187 2.61 -8.21 4.01
CA TYR A 187 1.89 -7.64 5.15
C TYR A 187 2.45 -8.11 6.51
N ILE A 188 2.89 -9.37 6.60
CA ILE A 188 3.58 -9.91 7.78
C ILE A 188 4.92 -9.20 8.00
N VAL A 189 5.72 -9.01 6.94
CA VAL A 189 7.01 -8.31 7.03
C VAL A 189 6.83 -6.84 7.39
N VAL A 190 5.78 -6.19 6.88
CA VAL A 190 5.36 -4.84 7.27
C VAL A 190 5.08 -4.77 8.77
N TYR A 191 4.31 -5.71 9.31
CA TYR A 191 4.05 -5.79 10.75
C TYR A 191 5.35 -5.97 11.54
N LEU A 192 6.23 -6.89 11.13
CA LEU A 192 7.52 -7.10 11.80
C LEU A 192 8.40 -5.83 11.77
N GLY A 193 8.44 -5.10 10.66
CA GLY A 193 9.20 -3.86 10.54
C GLY A 193 8.62 -2.73 11.42
N ALA A 194 7.30 -2.59 11.46
CA ALA A 194 6.64 -1.65 12.36
C ALA A 194 6.82 -2.05 13.84
N PHE A 195 6.87 -3.35 14.12
CA PHE A 195 7.14 -3.87 15.46
C PHE A 195 8.57 -3.55 15.91
N VAL A 196 9.59 -3.78 15.07
CA VAL A 196 10.99 -3.34 15.32
C VAL A 196 11.07 -1.88 15.74
N ARG A 197 10.30 -1.03 15.05
CA ARG A 197 10.25 0.40 15.35
C ARG A 197 9.63 0.69 16.71
N HIS A 198 8.48 0.10 17.02
CA HIS A 198 7.74 0.40 18.24
C HIS A 198 8.28 -0.31 19.49
N THR A 199 9.12 -1.33 19.34
CA THR A 199 9.89 -1.92 20.44
C THR A 199 11.29 -1.31 20.58
N GLU A 200 11.54 -0.17 19.92
CA GLU A 200 12.84 0.55 19.91
C GLU A 200 14.04 -0.36 19.60
N SER A 201 13.79 -1.46 18.89
CA SER A 201 14.79 -2.51 18.70
C SER A 201 15.73 -2.22 17.53
N SER A 202 15.54 -1.11 16.82
CA SER A 202 16.25 -0.79 15.57
C SER A 202 17.79 -0.87 15.68
N GLY A 203 18.35 -0.58 16.86
CA GLY A 203 19.79 -0.68 17.15
C GLY A 203 20.30 -2.07 17.56
N GLY A 204 19.43 -3.10 17.59
CA GLY A 204 19.83 -4.47 17.99
C GLY A 204 20.85 -5.13 17.04
N CYS A 205 20.93 -4.66 15.80
CA CYS A 205 21.92 -5.11 14.82
C CYS A 205 22.62 -3.90 14.18
N MET A 206 23.88 -3.65 14.56
CA MET A 206 24.64 -2.50 14.06
C MET A 206 25.37 -2.74 12.73
N GLY A 207 25.51 -4.00 12.31
CA GLY A 207 26.13 -4.38 11.04
C GLY A 207 25.13 -4.56 9.89
N TRP A 208 25.64 -4.58 8.66
CA TRP A 208 24.91 -4.97 7.45
C TRP A 208 25.87 -5.61 6.42
N PRO A 209 25.56 -6.77 5.81
CA PRO A 209 24.34 -7.56 5.97
C PRO A 209 24.31 -8.40 7.26
N LEU A 210 25.47 -8.72 7.83
CA LEU A 210 25.59 -9.49 9.08
C LEU A 210 25.11 -8.68 10.29
N CYS A 211 24.51 -9.35 11.28
CA CYS A 211 24.11 -8.72 12.53
C CYS A 211 25.24 -8.87 13.54
N ASN A 212 25.82 -7.75 13.99
CA ASN A 212 26.91 -7.73 14.98
C ASN A 212 28.13 -8.60 14.61
N GLY A 213 28.40 -8.76 13.31
CA GLY A 213 29.51 -9.58 12.79
C GLY A 213 29.17 -11.06 12.58
N GLU A 214 27.97 -11.49 12.95
CA GLU A 214 27.56 -12.91 12.92
C GLU A 214 26.44 -13.16 11.89
N VAL A 215 26.42 -14.38 11.35
CA VAL A 215 25.35 -14.84 10.42
C VAL A 215 24.07 -15.13 11.20
N ILE A 216 24.20 -15.77 12.36
CA ILE A 216 23.14 -15.96 13.35
C ILE A 216 23.70 -15.38 14.65
N PRO A 217 23.22 -14.19 15.08
CA PRO A 217 23.70 -13.54 16.29
C PRO A 217 23.13 -14.20 17.55
N ASP A 218 23.60 -13.79 18.73
CA ASP A 218 22.89 -14.08 19.98
C ASP A 218 21.44 -13.56 19.92
N LEU A 219 20.49 -14.48 20.05
CA LEU A 219 19.06 -14.22 19.84
C LEU A 219 18.39 -13.75 21.14
N SER A 220 18.84 -12.62 21.66
CA SER A 220 18.33 -12.01 22.88
C SER A 220 17.82 -10.58 22.65
N GLY A 221 16.79 -10.19 23.41
CA GLY A 221 16.25 -8.82 23.41
C GLY A 221 15.90 -8.26 22.01
N GLY A 222 16.35 -7.03 21.74
CA GLY A 222 16.09 -6.34 20.47
C GLY A 222 16.79 -6.97 19.25
N THR A 223 17.89 -7.70 19.46
CA THR A 223 18.62 -8.40 18.40
C THR A 223 17.73 -9.45 17.73
N LEU A 224 16.98 -10.24 18.51
CA LEU A 224 16.04 -11.22 17.99
C LEU A 224 14.99 -10.56 17.09
N ILE A 225 14.41 -9.44 17.53
CA ILE A 225 13.32 -8.77 16.81
C ILE A 225 13.80 -8.22 15.46
N VAL A 226 14.95 -7.53 15.44
CA VAL A 226 15.54 -7.02 14.18
C VAL A 226 16.00 -8.16 13.27
N PHE A 227 16.66 -9.17 13.82
CA PHE A 227 17.15 -10.29 13.03
C PHE A 227 15.99 -11.04 12.37
N MET A 228 14.89 -11.29 13.08
CA MET A 228 13.67 -11.88 12.52
C MET A 228 13.10 -11.04 11.37
N HIS A 229 13.06 -9.71 11.51
CA HIS A 229 12.63 -8.83 10.42
C HIS A 229 13.57 -8.91 9.21
N ARG A 230 14.90 -8.93 9.41
CA ARG A 230 15.89 -9.04 8.32
C ARG A 230 15.79 -10.36 7.56
N VAL A 231 15.65 -11.48 8.27
CA VAL A 231 15.45 -12.80 7.65
C VAL A 231 14.14 -12.81 6.87
N ALA A 232 13.05 -12.28 7.43
CA ALA A 232 11.78 -12.19 6.75
C ALA A 232 11.82 -11.29 5.50
N ALA A 233 12.56 -10.18 5.56
CA ALA A 233 12.77 -9.29 4.41
C ALA A 233 13.58 -9.96 3.29
N LEU A 234 14.60 -10.77 3.63
CA LEU A 234 15.35 -11.54 2.64
C LEU A 234 14.47 -12.58 1.94
N LEU A 235 13.66 -13.32 2.70
CA LEU A 235 12.69 -14.27 2.15
C LEU A 235 11.67 -13.58 1.25
N LEU A 236 11.20 -12.39 1.64
CA LEU A 236 10.29 -11.59 0.82
C LEU A 236 10.96 -11.16 -0.48
N PHE A 237 12.22 -10.72 -0.45
CA PHE A 237 12.96 -10.36 -1.66
C PHE A 237 13.06 -11.53 -2.64
N ILE A 238 13.32 -12.74 -2.15
CA ILE A 238 13.36 -13.97 -2.97
C ILE A 238 11.98 -14.25 -3.59
N LEU A 239 10.90 -14.16 -2.81
CA LEU A 239 9.53 -14.35 -3.32
C LEU A 239 9.16 -13.32 -4.39
N VAL A 240 9.48 -12.04 -4.16
CA VAL A 240 9.24 -10.96 -5.13
C VAL A 240 10.06 -11.17 -6.40
N ALA A 241 11.34 -11.56 -6.28
CA ALA A 241 12.19 -11.87 -7.43
C ALA A 241 11.65 -13.05 -8.25
N TRP A 242 11.12 -14.09 -7.58
CA TRP A 242 10.47 -15.21 -8.23
C TRP A 242 9.18 -14.79 -8.97
N VAL A 243 8.31 -14.00 -8.33
CA VAL A 243 7.11 -13.43 -8.98
C VAL A 243 7.50 -12.58 -10.19
N ALA A 244 8.51 -11.71 -10.05
CA ALA A 244 9.00 -10.85 -11.12
C ALA A 244 9.59 -11.66 -12.29
N HIS A 245 10.34 -12.72 -12.01
CA HIS A 245 10.91 -13.61 -13.01
C HIS A 245 9.81 -14.28 -13.85
N ILE A 246 8.79 -14.86 -13.19
CA ILE A 246 7.66 -15.47 -13.90
C ILE A 246 6.88 -14.40 -14.69
N ALA A 247 6.60 -13.24 -14.08
CA ALA A 247 5.93 -12.12 -14.75
C ALA A 247 6.65 -11.70 -16.04
N TYR A 248 7.98 -11.62 -16.01
CA TYR A 248 8.79 -11.17 -17.13
C TYR A 248 8.89 -12.20 -18.26
N HIS A 249 9.08 -13.48 -17.91
CA HIS A 249 9.34 -14.52 -18.92
C HIS A 249 8.06 -15.19 -19.46
N HIS A 250 7.06 -15.43 -18.61
CA HIS A 250 5.87 -16.21 -18.98
C HIS A 250 4.69 -15.32 -19.42
N TYR A 251 4.59 -14.09 -18.90
CA TYR A 251 3.48 -13.17 -19.18
C TYR A 251 3.87 -12.03 -20.14
N LYS A 252 4.73 -12.30 -21.12
CA LYS A 252 5.15 -11.32 -22.16
C LYS A 252 3.98 -10.72 -22.93
N HIS A 253 2.88 -11.48 -23.06
CA HIS A 253 1.64 -11.06 -23.74
C HIS A 253 0.78 -10.12 -22.89
N ILE A 254 1.07 -9.96 -21.58
CA ILE A 254 0.37 -9.05 -20.66
C ILE A 254 1.38 -8.02 -20.13
N PRO A 255 1.61 -6.90 -20.87
CA PRO A 255 2.65 -5.93 -20.51
C PRO A 255 2.43 -5.30 -19.13
N GLU A 256 1.19 -5.21 -18.66
CA GLU A 256 0.85 -4.72 -17.32
C GLU A 256 1.43 -5.61 -16.21
N ILE A 257 1.28 -6.95 -16.31
CA ILE A 257 1.83 -7.90 -15.33
C ILE A 257 3.36 -7.87 -15.35
N ARG A 258 3.96 -7.83 -16.54
CA ARG A 258 5.41 -7.72 -16.71
C ARG A 258 5.96 -6.45 -16.06
N SER A 259 5.32 -5.30 -16.32
CA SER A 259 5.70 -4.02 -15.73
C SER A 259 5.56 -4.04 -14.20
N CYS A 260 4.45 -4.56 -13.68
CA CYS A 260 4.25 -4.71 -12.24
C CYS A 260 5.33 -5.60 -11.60
N GLY A 261 5.69 -6.72 -12.24
CA GLY A 261 6.75 -7.60 -11.75
C GLY A 261 8.11 -6.92 -11.67
N VAL A 262 8.52 -6.22 -12.74
CA VAL A 262 9.80 -5.48 -12.76
C VAL A 262 9.83 -4.37 -11.72
N TRP A 263 8.79 -3.54 -11.66
CA TRP A 263 8.72 -2.46 -10.68
C TRP A 263 8.62 -2.97 -9.24
N SER A 264 7.97 -4.12 -9.00
CA SER A 264 7.95 -4.75 -7.67
C SER A 264 9.34 -5.19 -7.24
N LEU A 265 10.15 -5.73 -8.16
CA LEU A 265 11.53 -6.08 -7.85
C LEU A 265 12.38 -4.84 -7.55
N VAL A 266 12.23 -3.77 -8.35
CA VAL A 266 12.93 -2.48 -8.13
C VAL A 266 12.57 -1.87 -6.79
N LEU A 267 11.28 -1.80 -6.46
CA LEU A 267 10.80 -1.25 -5.18
C LEU A 267 11.24 -2.11 -3.99
N CYS A 268 11.22 -3.44 -4.12
CA CYS A 268 11.71 -4.34 -3.08
C CYS A 268 13.24 -4.22 -2.89
N ALA A 269 14.02 -4.08 -3.97
CA ALA A 269 15.44 -3.77 -3.86
C ALA A 269 15.67 -2.43 -3.17
N GLY A 270 14.89 -1.39 -3.52
CA GLY A 270 14.88 -0.11 -2.82
C GLY A 270 14.54 -0.24 -1.33
N GLN A 271 13.63 -1.15 -0.97
CA GLN A 271 13.28 -1.44 0.43
C GLN A 271 14.47 -2.03 1.20
N VAL A 272 15.19 -3.00 0.60
CA VAL A 272 16.37 -3.61 1.22
C VAL A 272 17.50 -2.58 1.37
N LEU A 273 17.76 -1.79 0.33
CA LEU A 273 18.79 -0.74 0.34
C LEU A 273 18.47 0.39 1.34
N SER A 274 17.23 0.84 1.39
CA SER A 274 16.80 1.83 2.39
C SER A 274 16.82 1.26 3.81
N GLY A 275 16.55 -0.03 4.00
CA GLY A 275 16.72 -0.70 5.29
C GLY A 275 18.18 -0.76 5.73
N ALA A 276 19.11 -1.04 4.82
CA ALA A 276 20.55 -0.93 5.08
C ALA A 276 20.95 0.51 5.44
N LEU A 277 20.42 1.49 4.72
CA LEU A 277 20.65 2.91 4.99
C LEU A 277 20.19 3.29 6.40
N VAL A 278 19.02 2.84 6.85
CA VAL A 278 18.53 3.07 8.22
C VAL A 278 19.55 2.63 9.26
N VAL A 279 20.17 1.46 9.08
CA VAL A 279 21.20 0.94 10.00
C VAL A 279 22.45 1.84 9.98
N PHE A 280 22.93 2.21 8.80
CA PHE A 280 24.12 3.07 8.68
C PHE A 280 23.91 4.50 9.19
N THR A 281 22.67 4.98 9.18
CA THR A 281 22.33 6.34 9.62
C THR A 281 21.90 6.42 11.08
N ILE A 282 21.92 5.32 11.85
CA ILE A 282 21.35 5.28 13.20
C ILE A 282 21.97 6.28 14.19
N THR A 283 23.20 6.73 13.93
CA THR A 283 23.92 7.71 14.76
C THR A 283 23.65 9.17 14.38
N ASP A 284 22.98 9.43 13.24
CA ASP A 284 22.65 10.78 12.76
C ASP A 284 21.13 10.92 12.66
N GLU A 285 20.54 11.71 13.53
CA GLU A 285 19.07 11.86 13.63
C GLU A 285 18.42 12.36 12.34
N ASN A 286 19.07 13.28 11.61
CA ASN A 286 18.52 13.85 10.37
C ASN A 286 18.55 12.81 9.25
N LEU A 287 19.67 12.11 9.10
CA LEU A 287 19.80 11.06 8.10
C LEU A 287 18.95 9.84 8.44
N LEU A 288 18.78 9.51 9.72
CA LEU A 288 17.90 8.45 10.21
C LEU A 288 16.44 8.74 9.90
N LEU A 289 16.01 9.99 10.10
CA LEU A 289 14.66 10.42 9.74
C LEU A 289 14.43 10.27 8.23
N PHE A 290 15.36 10.80 7.42
CA PHE A 290 15.29 10.69 5.96
C PHE A 290 15.25 9.23 5.49
N SER A 291 16.17 8.38 5.97
CA SER A 291 16.25 6.97 5.59
C SER A 291 15.01 6.18 6.01
N SER A 292 14.44 6.48 7.18
CA SER A 292 13.20 5.88 7.67
C SER A 292 11.98 6.28 6.83
N LEU A 293 11.88 7.56 6.45
CA LEU A 293 10.82 8.03 5.57
C LEU A 293 10.95 7.42 4.17
N LEU A 294 12.18 7.35 3.64
CA LEU A 294 12.46 6.70 2.36
C LEU A 294 12.06 5.21 2.38
N HIS A 295 12.37 4.49 3.46
CA HIS A 295 11.93 3.11 3.66
C HIS A 295 10.39 2.97 3.71
N THR A 296 9.70 4.00 4.23
CA THR A 296 8.23 4.06 4.23
C THR A 296 7.67 4.31 2.82
N VAL A 297 8.32 5.17 2.02
CA VAL A 297 7.93 5.44 0.62
C VAL A 297 8.00 4.17 -0.23
N PHE A 298 9.11 3.44 -0.12
CA PHE A 298 9.30 2.21 -0.90
C PHE A 298 8.26 1.14 -0.57
N ILE A 299 7.93 0.91 0.70
CA ILE A 299 6.89 -0.07 1.08
C ILE A 299 5.48 0.36 0.66
N CYS A 300 5.17 1.66 0.69
CA CYS A 300 3.92 2.20 0.16
C CYS A 300 3.74 1.82 -1.32
N GLY A 301 4.79 2.04 -2.12
CA GLY A 301 4.80 1.66 -3.52
C GLY A 301 4.72 0.14 -3.72
N GLN A 302 5.56 -0.61 -3.01
CA GLN A 302 5.65 -2.07 -3.14
C GLN A 302 4.33 -2.75 -2.83
N PHE A 303 3.72 -2.43 -1.69
CA PHE A 303 2.48 -3.06 -1.25
C PHE A 303 1.32 -2.71 -2.19
N SER A 304 1.20 -1.43 -2.58
CA SER A 304 0.15 -1.00 -3.52
C SER A 304 0.28 -1.66 -4.89
N LEU A 305 1.50 -1.83 -5.39
CA LEU A 305 1.77 -2.49 -6.66
C LEU A 305 1.46 -3.99 -6.62
N LEU A 306 1.80 -4.67 -5.52
CA LEU A 306 1.43 -6.09 -5.32
C LEU A 306 -0.08 -6.25 -5.18
N CYS A 307 -0.79 -5.36 -4.47
CA CYS A 307 -2.26 -5.35 -4.44
C CYS A 307 -2.85 -5.21 -5.84
N HIS A 308 -2.35 -4.24 -6.63
CA HIS A 308 -2.78 -4.02 -8.00
C HIS A 308 -2.55 -5.26 -8.86
N MET A 309 -1.34 -5.80 -8.85
CA MET A 309 -0.97 -7.00 -9.59
C MET A 309 -1.85 -8.21 -9.21
N SER A 310 -2.12 -8.43 -7.91
CA SER A 310 -2.95 -9.53 -7.42
C SER A 310 -4.38 -9.47 -7.96
N ILE A 311 -4.97 -8.28 -7.92
CA ILE A 311 -6.34 -8.03 -8.40
C ILE A 311 -6.41 -8.17 -9.92
N ARG A 312 -5.44 -7.59 -10.65
CA ARG A 312 -5.42 -7.66 -12.11
C ARG A 312 -5.23 -9.10 -12.58
N ALA A 313 -4.30 -9.83 -11.98
CA ALA A 313 -4.12 -11.25 -12.22
C ALA A 313 -5.41 -12.06 -11.96
N TRP A 314 -6.17 -11.71 -10.92
CA TRP A 314 -7.49 -12.32 -10.65
C TRP A 314 -8.55 -12.00 -11.72
N GLN A 315 -8.61 -10.76 -12.20
CA GLN A 315 -9.55 -10.34 -13.24
C GLN A 315 -9.33 -11.10 -14.57
N TRP A 316 -8.09 -11.51 -14.86
CA TRP A 316 -7.76 -12.35 -16.03
C TRP A 316 -7.94 -13.87 -15.81
N ARG A 317 -8.69 -14.28 -14.77
CA ARG A 317 -9.09 -15.69 -14.57
C ARG A 317 -10.15 -16.15 -15.57
N ASP A 318 -11.17 -15.32 -15.82
CA ASP A 318 -12.45 -15.73 -16.43
C ASP A 318 -12.47 -15.71 -17.97
N GLN A 319 -11.42 -15.22 -18.64
CA GLN A 319 -11.40 -15.19 -20.11
C GLN A 319 -11.28 -16.58 -20.78
N ARG A 320 -11.23 -17.67 -19.98
CA ARG A 320 -11.37 -19.06 -20.46
C ARG A 320 -12.80 -19.44 -20.86
N GLN A 321 -13.84 -18.82 -20.29
CA GLN A 321 -15.22 -19.32 -20.39
C GLN A 321 -15.98 -18.84 -21.65
N GLY A 322 -15.36 -18.04 -22.51
CA GLY A 322 -15.94 -17.58 -23.77
C GLY A 322 -15.70 -18.49 -24.97
N ILE A 323 -15.11 -19.68 -24.77
CA ILE A 323 -14.85 -20.65 -25.85
C ILE A 323 -15.96 -21.71 -25.79
N PRO A 324 -16.91 -21.75 -26.74
CA PRO A 324 -17.72 -22.94 -26.95
C PRO A 324 -16.74 -24.08 -27.25
N SER A 325 -16.81 -25.17 -26.50
CA SER A 325 -16.15 -26.41 -26.91
C SER A 325 -16.72 -26.79 -28.26
N ASP A 326 -15.94 -26.67 -29.34
CA ASP A 326 -16.26 -27.30 -30.61
C ASP A 326 -16.13 -28.82 -30.41
N SER A 327 -17.20 -29.41 -29.89
CA SER A 327 -17.41 -30.85 -29.76
C SER A 327 -18.48 -31.30 -30.74
N SER A 328 -18.45 -30.79 -31.99
CA SER A 328 -19.30 -31.27 -33.08
C SER A 328 -18.51 -31.47 -34.36
N LYS A 329 -17.50 -32.35 -34.30
CA LYS A 329 -17.00 -33.05 -35.48
C LYS A 329 -16.76 -34.53 -35.14
N GLN A 330 -17.78 -35.36 -35.32
CA GLN A 330 -17.67 -36.62 -36.04
C GLN A 330 -19.02 -37.34 -36.13
N HIS A 331 -19.24 -37.96 -37.30
CA HIS A 331 -20.38 -38.79 -37.73
C HIS A 331 -21.60 -38.07 -38.32
N VAL A 332 -21.44 -37.64 -39.58
CA VAL A 332 -22.47 -37.80 -40.60
C VAL A 332 -21.85 -38.59 -41.75
N ILE A 333 -22.35 -39.82 -41.90
CA ILE A 333 -22.32 -40.79 -43.02
C ILE A 333 -20.95 -41.37 -43.40
#